data_AF-A0A0F9N8M1-F1
#
_entry.id   AF-A0A0F9N8M1-F1
#
_cell.length_a   1.000
_cell.length_b   1.000
_cell.length_c   1.000
_cell.angle_alpha   90.00
_cell.angle_beta   90.00
_cell.angle_gamma   90.00
#
_symmetry.space_group_name_H-M   'P 1'
#
loop_
_entity.id
_entity.type
_entity.pdbx_description
1 polymer ?
#
loop_
_entity_poly.entity_id
_entity_poly.type
_entity_poly.pdbx_seq_one_letter_code
_entity_poly.pdbx_strand_id
1 'polypeptide(L)'
;MADHYEMRLLCDAFYDWSTLGNHAVNTWWRPTPAAAFGELESDERAEVIYAEIWSPVSLTGDEALKKVVIVADGQELGKYISLCGVRSAVMAPPKDRLWGSKLYSFGTPLDITQAVQNPVANTTIKVKQNLTVATLAGPASGVPPESPITTDYRIRLWGRVYNVNELPRFGQMGFPAYLTERTRNRTIILKKDAIAITGETWLTLPGGKDQQIPKINPFARYAQNLLATDGMQGDYQFRLQTGGVVDEQENMYWEFDELDALFVEGLGIKTGAIPYLATNIARTGLRIDGSYHPKGPTTRLSMFSTTVGINELNFGHLAPMAPVSHPYYAAIPKLPQPYLIWNEIGYPVIRDDGVGAVALAIPNNTIIAMTGKRIEMRG
;
A
#
# COMPACT_ATOMS: atom_id res chain seq x y z
N MET A 1 3.21 23.97 23.70
CA MET A 1 1.81 23.49 23.74
C MET A 1 1.82 22.07 23.19
N ALA A 2 0.82 21.27 23.55
CA ALA A 2 0.81 19.82 23.39
C ALA A 2 0.46 19.39 21.95
N ASP A 3 1.18 19.88 20.96
CA ASP A 3 0.82 19.74 19.53
C ASP A 3 1.00 18.30 19.01
N HIS A 4 1.63 17.43 19.79
CA HIS A 4 1.92 16.03 19.44
C HIS A 4 0.79 15.01 19.72
N TYR A 5 -0.33 15.42 20.31
CA TYR A 5 -1.46 14.51 20.56
C TYR A 5 -2.45 14.43 19.40
N GLU A 6 -2.46 15.44 18.53
CA GLU A 6 -3.45 15.58 17.47
C GLU A 6 -2.92 15.13 16.10
N MET A 7 -3.82 14.60 15.29
CA MET A 7 -3.55 14.35 13.88
C MET A 7 -3.39 15.68 13.14
N ARG A 8 -2.29 15.84 12.41
CA ARG A 8 -2.01 16.98 11.54
C ARG A 8 -1.92 16.54 10.08
N LEU A 9 -2.38 17.41 9.18
CA LEU A 9 -2.10 17.29 7.76
C LEU A 9 -0.62 17.69 7.54
N LEU A 10 0.20 16.71 7.15
CA LEU A 10 1.65 16.88 7.00
C LEU A 10 2.07 17.25 5.58
N CYS A 11 1.25 16.93 4.59
CA CYS A 11 1.51 17.23 3.19
C CYS A 11 0.17 17.20 2.46
N ASP A 12 -0.03 18.16 1.56
CA ASP A 12 -1.23 18.38 0.77
C ASP A 12 -0.85 18.70 -0.67
N ALA A 13 -0.55 17.65 -1.43
CA ALA A 13 -0.17 17.78 -2.83
C ALA A 13 -1.43 17.88 -3.69
N PHE A 14 -1.66 19.05 -4.26
CA PHE A 14 -2.79 19.31 -5.15
C PHE A 14 -2.30 19.52 -6.58
N TYR A 15 -2.74 18.64 -7.48
CA TYR A 15 -2.53 18.82 -8.91
C TYR A 15 -3.70 19.63 -9.45
N ASP A 16 -3.49 20.95 -9.54
CA ASP A 16 -4.44 21.87 -10.14
C ASP A 16 -4.26 21.86 -11.65
N TRP A 17 -5.16 21.17 -12.36
CA TRP A 17 -5.15 21.07 -13.81
C TRP A 17 -5.28 22.45 -14.47
N SER A 18 -6.04 23.38 -13.86
CA SER A 18 -6.22 24.73 -14.42
C SER A 18 -4.92 25.53 -14.46
N THR A 19 -3.97 25.22 -13.56
CA THR A 19 -2.67 25.88 -13.45
C THR A 19 -1.54 25.07 -14.12
N LEU A 20 -1.54 23.75 -13.96
CA LEU A 20 -0.45 22.86 -14.39
C LEU A 20 -0.68 22.23 -15.77
N GLY A 21 -1.91 22.29 -16.29
CA GLY A 21 -2.31 21.62 -17.51
C GLY A 21 -2.44 20.10 -17.35
N ASN A 22 -2.40 19.39 -18.47
CA ASN A 22 -2.52 17.93 -18.49
C ASN A 22 -1.30 17.25 -17.86
N HIS A 23 -1.54 16.28 -16.97
CA HIS A 23 -0.46 15.41 -16.53
C HIS A 23 -0.17 14.39 -17.63
N ALA A 24 0.90 14.63 -18.37
CA ALA A 24 1.30 13.79 -19.49
C ALA A 24 1.55 12.33 -19.08
N VAL A 25 1.14 11.40 -19.95
CA VAL A 25 1.30 9.96 -19.76
C VAL A 25 2.77 9.60 -19.55
N ASN A 26 3.04 8.66 -18.63
CA ASN A 26 4.38 8.19 -18.26
C ASN A 26 5.33 9.29 -17.77
N THR A 27 4.78 10.47 -17.41
CA THR A 27 5.57 11.56 -16.84
C THR A 27 5.33 11.62 -15.35
N TRP A 28 6.39 11.78 -14.58
CA TRP A 28 6.28 11.97 -13.14
C TRP A 28 6.02 13.45 -12.81
N TRP A 29 5.03 13.71 -11.97
CA TRP A 29 4.88 14.98 -11.28
C TRP A 29 5.47 14.87 -9.87
N ARG A 30 6.33 15.83 -9.52
CA ARG A 30 7.05 15.89 -8.25
C ARG A 30 6.98 17.31 -7.69
N PRO A 31 5.90 17.69 -6.98
CA PRO A 31 5.85 18.99 -6.33
C PRO A 31 6.99 19.10 -5.30
N THR A 32 7.54 20.31 -5.14
CA THR A 32 8.49 20.56 -4.05
C THR A 32 7.78 20.41 -2.70
N PRO A 33 8.51 20.09 -1.61
CA PRO A 33 7.93 20.07 -0.27
C PRO A 33 7.16 21.34 0.06
N ALA A 34 7.71 22.53 -0.27
CA ALA A 34 7.01 23.81 -0.12
C ALA A 34 5.67 23.87 -0.88
N ALA A 35 5.64 23.45 -2.15
CA ALA A 35 4.42 23.45 -2.97
C ALA A 35 3.35 22.45 -2.46
N ALA A 36 3.78 21.42 -1.74
CA ALA A 36 2.91 20.43 -1.11
C ALA A 36 2.67 20.71 0.39
N PHE A 37 3.09 21.87 0.91
CA PHE A 37 2.99 22.23 2.33
C PHE A 37 3.60 21.19 3.29
N GLY A 38 4.68 20.54 2.87
CA GLY A 38 5.30 19.42 3.58
C GLY A 38 6.66 19.73 4.20
N GLU A 39 6.94 20.98 4.54
CA GLU A 39 8.14 21.39 5.27
C GLU A 39 7.85 21.41 6.78
N LEU A 40 8.77 20.85 7.56
CA LEU A 40 8.76 20.85 9.02
C LEU A 40 9.71 21.93 9.55
N GLU A 41 9.38 22.47 10.71
CA GLU A 41 10.30 23.37 11.42
C GLU A 41 11.55 22.62 11.90
N SER A 42 12.65 23.35 12.12
CA SER A 42 13.93 22.73 12.49
C SER A 42 13.89 21.90 13.79
N ASP A 43 13.00 22.27 14.71
CA ASP A 43 12.75 21.62 16.00
C ASP A 43 11.55 20.66 15.97
N GLU A 44 11.01 20.34 14.79
CA GLU A 44 9.93 19.39 14.59
C GLU A 44 10.43 18.05 14.02
N ARG A 45 9.76 16.96 14.36
CA ARG A 45 9.87 15.64 13.72
C ARG A 45 8.47 15.11 13.47
N ALA A 46 8.22 14.47 12.34
CA ALA A 46 6.91 13.95 12.04
C ALA A 46 6.92 12.46 11.74
N GLU A 47 5.78 11.81 11.98
CA GLU A 47 5.52 10.47 11.46
C GLU A 47 4.23 10.44 10.65
N VAL A 48 4.28 9.86 9.44
CA VAL A 48 3.10 9.71 8.57
C VAL A 48 2.39 8.41 8.95
N ILE A 49 1.09 8.54 9.26
CA ILE A 49 0.24 7.45 9.74
C ILE A 49 -0.59 6.86 8.59
N TYR A 50 -1.12 7.71 7.70
CA TYR A 50 -1.90 7.26 6.54
C TYR A 50 -1.89 8.31 5.41
N ALA A 51 -2.38 7.90 4.25
CA ALA A 51 -2.57 8.76 3.08
C ALA A 51 -4.04 8.81 2.68
N GLU A 52 -4.44 9.88 1.98
CA GLU A 52 -5.71 10.00 1.26
C GLU A 52 -5.43 10.42 -0.18
N ILE A 53 -6.11 9.81 -1.13
CA ILE A 53 -6.01 10.09 -2.56
C ILE A 53 -7.41 10.40 -3.08
N TRP A 54 -7.60 11.64 -3.48
CA TRP A 54 -8.71 12.05 -4.33
C TRP A 54 -8.29 11.83 -5.78
N SER A 55 -8.73 10.69 -6.31
CA SER A 55 -8.43 10.26 -7.68
C SER A 55 -8.97 11.23 -8.73
N PRO A 56 -8.27 11.43 -9.86
CA PRO A 56 -8.80 12.19 -10.98
C PRO A 56 -9.93 11.43 -11.67
N VAL A 57 -11.01 12.14 -11.98
CA VAL A 57 -12.23 11.60 -12.59
C VAL A 57 -12.73 12.60 -13.62
N SER A 58 -12.72 12.21 -14.89
CA SER A 58 -13.27 13.00 -15.98
C SER A 58 -14.76 12.69 -16.20
N LEU A 59 -15.39 13.43 -17.12
CA LEU A 59 -16.76 13.14 -17.57
C LEU A 59 -16.88 11.76 -18.24
N THR A 60 -15.78 11.20 -18.74
CA THR A 60 -15.76 9.91 -19.45
C THR A 60 -15.37 8.74 -18.56
N GLY A 61 -14.84 8.98 -17.35
CA GLY A 61 -14.54 7.91 -16.40
C GLY A 61 -13.34 8.20 -15.49
N ASP A 62 -12.78 7.11 -14.95
CA ASP A 62 -11.57 7.16 -14.14
C ASP A 62 -10.36 7.53 -15.01
N GLU A 63 -9.52 8.45 -14.55
CA GLU A 63 -8.22 8.71 -15.18
C GLU A 63 -7.10 7.99 -14.43
N ALA A 64 -6.06 7.59 -15.16
CA ALA A 64 -5.08 6.63 -14.67
C ALA A 64 -3.93 7.31 -13.88
N LEU A 65 -4.23 7.69 -12.64
CA LEU A 65 -3.20 8.00 -11.64
C LEU A 65 -2.54 6.70 -11.17
N LYS A 66 -1.64 6.19 -12.01
CA LYS A 66 -1.06 4.85 -11.90
C LYS A 66 -0.36 4.68 -10.55
N LYS A 67 0.61 5.54 -10.25
CA LYS A 67 1.42 5.44 -9.02
C LYS A 67 1.37 6.71 -8.21
N VAL A 68 1.24 6.53 -6.90
CA VAL A 68 1.51 7.54 -5.88
C VAL A 68 2.58 6.99 -4.95
N VAL A 69 3.74 7.66 -4.95
CA VAL A 69 4.89 7.32 -4.12
C VAL A 69 5.11 8.44 -3.11
N ILE A 70 5.36 8.07 -1.86
CA ILE A 70 5.70 9.03 -0.80
C ILE A 70 7.20 9.31 -0.85
N VAL A 71 7.58 10.57 -0.71
CA VAL A 71 8.97 11.02 -0.67
C VAL A 71 9.24 11.70 0.67
N ALA A 72 10.05 11.07 1.52
CA ALA A 72 10.39 11.57 2.86
C ALA A 72 11.88 11.88 2.93
N ASP A 73 12.23 13.10 3.32
CA ASP A 73 13.60 13.62 3.45
C ASP A 73 14.48 13.32 2.23
N GLY A 74 13.89 13.50 1.04
CA GLY A 74 14.52 13.27 -0.28
C GLY A 74 14.56 11.81 -0.73
N GLN A 75 14.09 10.85 0.08
CA GLN A 75 14.05 9.44 -0.30
C GLN A 75 12.67 9.02 -0.80
N GLU A 76 12.60 8.50 -2.03
CA GLU A 76 11.39 7.84 -2.55
C GLU A 76 11.17 6.49 -1.84
N LEU A 77 9.97 6.29 -1.28
CA LEU A 77 9.61 5.07 -0.57
C LEU A 77 8.95 4.01 -1.47
N GLY A 78 9.03 4.20 -2.80
CA GLY A 78 8.35 3.38 -3.81
C GLY A 78 8.65 1.88 -3.74
N LYS A 79 9.82 1.50 -3.21
CA LYS A 79 10.17 0.09 -2.98
C LYS A 79 9.27 -0.60 -1.95
N TYR A 80 8.75 0.16 -0.99
CA TYR A 80 7.91 -0.34 0.10
C TYR A 80 6.44 0.05 -0.07
N ILE A 81 6.20 1.31 -0.46
CA ILE A 81 4.89 1.91 -0.60
C ILE A 81 4.73 2.45 -2.02
N SER A 82 3.88 1.80 -2.80
CA SER A 82 3.43 2.25 -4.11
C SER A 82 1.91 2.11 -4.15
N LEU A 83 1.21 3.24 -4.12
CA LEU A 83 -0.24 3.29 -4.00
C LEU A 83 -0.89 3.49 -5.37
N CYS A 84 -1.96 2.74 -5.66
CA CYS A 84 -2.81 2.97 -6.81
C CYS A 84 -3.71 4.18 -6.54
N GLY A 85 -3.69 5.16 -7.46
CA GLY A 85 -4.52 6.36 -7.41
C GLY A 85 -5.73 6.34 -8.33
N VAL A 86 -5.98 5.25 -9.07
CA VAL A 86 -7.15 5.10 -9.96
C VAL A 86 -8.41 4.91 -9.12
N ARG A 87 -9.47 5.71 -9.36
CA ARG A 87 -10.67 5.72 -8.50
C ARG A 87 -11.24 4.32 -8.20
N SER A 88 -11.42 3.48 -9.22
CA SER A 88 -11.96 2.13 -9.08
C SER A 88 -11.16 1.22 -8.15
N ALA A 89 -9.83 1.38 -8.11
CA ALA A 89 -8.90 0.54 -7.34
C ALA A 89 -8.02 1.37 -6.39
N VAL A 90 -8.51 2.51 -5.91
CA VAL A 90 -7.75 3.41 -5.05
C VAL A 90 -7.41 2.70 -3.73
N MET A 91 -6.13 2.65 -3.38
CA MET A 91 -5.67 1.95 -2.17
C MET A 91 -5.87 2.76 -0.89
N ALA A 92 -5.89 4.08 -1.02
CA ALA A 92 -5.97 5.03 0.08
C ALA A 92 -7.05 6.09 -0.19
N PRO A 93 -8.34 5.71 -0.26
CA PRO A 93 -9.43 6.65 -0.50
C PRO A 93 -9.61 7.65 0.66
N PRO A 94 -10.33 8.76 0.45
CA PRO A 94 -10.63 9.73 1.50
C PRO A 94 -11.39 9.11 2.67
N LYS A 95 -11.03 9.48 3.90
CA LYS A 95 -11.56 8.88 5.13
C LYS A 95 -13.07 9.08 5.30
N ASP A 96 -13.61 10.21 4.86
CA ASP A 96 -15.04 10.54 4.87
C ASP A 96 -15.86 9.69 3.89
N ARG A 97 -15.20 9.08 2.90
CA ARG A 97 -15.82 8.22 1.87
C ARG A 97 -15.59 6.73 2.13
N LEU A 98 -14.89 6.36 3.20
CA LEU A 98 -14.61 4.97 3.55
C LEU A 98 -15.80 4.32 4.26
N TRP A 99 -16.32 3.25 3.65
CA TRP A 99 -17.34 2.42 4.26
C TRP A 99 -16.83 1.77 5.55
N GLY A 100 -17.58 1.94 6.64
CA GLY A 100 -17.22 1.40 7.96
C GLY A 100 -15.96 1.99 8.58
N SER A 101 -15.42 3.10 8.03
CA SER A 101 -14.25 3.83 8.56
C SER A 101 -12.98 2.98 8.77
N LYS A 102 -12.84 1.86 8.05
CA LYS A 102 -11.71 0.91 8.19
C LYS A 102 -10.49 1.35 7.39
N LEU A 103 -9.84 2.44 7.78
CA LEU A 103 -8.67 2.99 7.09
C LEU A 103 -7.42 2.09 7.25
N TYR A 104 -6.63 1.95 6.17
CA TYR A 104 -5.29 1.37 6.26
C TYR A 104 -4.31 2.42 6.80
N SER A 105 -3.46 1.99 7.73
CA SER A 105 -2.41 2.82 8.31
C SER A 105 -1.05 2.15 8.15
N PHE A 106 -0.01 2.95 7.90
CA PHE A 106 1.36 2.48 7.76
C PHE A 106 1.93 1.93 9.07
N GLY A 107 1.36 2.27 10.23
CA GLY A 107 1.80 1.79 11.53
C GLY A 107 1.06 2.48 12.67
N THR A 108 1.34 2.08 13.90
CA THR A 108 0.81 2.75 15.08
C THR A 108 1.75 3.89 15.48
N PRO A 109 1.29 5.14 15.61
CA PRO A 109 2.14 6.25 16.04
C PRO A 109 2.69 6.05 17.46
N LEU A 110 3.63 6.89 17.87
CA LEU A 110 4.17 6.86 19.23
C LEU A 110 3.07 7.09 20.28
N ASP A 111 3.20 6.39 21.40
CA ASP A 111 2.28 6.47 22.53
C ASP A 111 3.04 6.88 23.80
N ILE A 112 2.78 8.10 24.30
CA ILE A 112 3.47 8.62 25.48
C ILE A 112 3.17 7.82 26.75
N THR A 113 2.09 7.03 26.76
CA THR A 113 1.76 6.16 27.90
C THR A 113 2.67 4.93 27.99
N GLN A 114 3.48 4.68 26.96
CA GLN A 114 4.41 3.56 26.90
C GLN A 114 5.85 4.07 27.02
N ALA A 115 6.58 3.58 28.03
CA ALA A 115 8.02 3.88 28.16
C ALA A 115 8.89 3.11 27.14
N VAL A 116 8.37 2.01 26.61
CA VAL A 116 9.02 1.17 25.60
C VAL A 116 8.04 0.93 24.46
N GLN A 117 8.37 1.46 23.29
CA GLN A 117 7.56 1.37 22.09
C GLN A 117 7.82 0.04 21.36
N ASN A 118 6.79 -0.49 20.72
CA ASN A 118 6.93 -1.70 19.91
C ASN A 118 7.38 -1.36 18.47
N PRO A 119 8.58 -1.79 18.03
CA PRO A 119 9.09 -1.45 16.71
C PRO A 119 8.34 -2.13 15.56
N VAL A 120 7.75 -3.30 15.80
CA VAL A 120 6.92 -3.94 14.77
C VAL A 120 5.57 -3.27 14.67
N ALA A 121 5.09 -2.54 15.69
CA ALA A 121 3.86 -1.76 15.58
C ALA A 121 4.11 -0.37 14.98
N ASN A 122 5.20 0.30 15.37
CA ASN A 122 5.52 1.68 14.99
C ASN A 122 6.23 1.77 13.63
N THR A 123 5.62 1.24 12.58
CA THR A 123 6.15 1.28 11.21
C THR A 123 5.70 2.52 10.41
N THR A 124 5.18 3.55 11.07
CA THR A 124 4.88 4.85 10.44
C THR A 124 6.11 5.44 9.77
N ILE A 125 5.93 6.17 8.66
CA ILE A 125 7.06 6.77 7.93
C ILE A 125 7.64 7.91 8.76
N LYS A 126 8.95 7.90 9.01
CA LYS A 126 9.62 8.95 9.80
C LYS A 126 10.13 10.07 8.89
N VAL A 127 9.84 11.31 9.27
CA VAL A 127 10.21 12.53 8.55
C VAL A 127 10.94 13.49 9.49
N LYS A 128 12.09 14.01 9.06
CA LYS A 128 12.92 14.95 9.80
C LYS A 128 12.73 16.40 9.33
N GLN A 129 12.58 16.63 8.03
CA GLN A 129 12.54 17.96 7.43
C GLN A 129 11.43 18.08 6.40
N ASN A 130 11.42 17.20 5.40
CA ASN A 130 10.66 17.44 4.18
C ASN A 130 9.84 16.23 3.78
N LEU A 131 8.59 16.46 3.42
CA LEU A 131 7.65 15.47 2.93
C LEU A 131 7.03 15.96 1.62
N THR A 132 6.97 15.09 0.62
CA THR A 132 6.22 15.34 -0.62
C THR A 132 5.78 14.00 -1.23
N VAL A 133 5.21 14.05 -2.41
CA VAL A 133 4.82 12.87 -3.20
C VAL A 133 5.43 12.94 -4.59
N ALA A 134 5.56 11.78 -5.21
CA ALA A 134 5.80 11.65 -6.63
C ALA A 134 4.62 10.89 -7.23
N THR A 135 3.98 11.44 -8.26
CA THR A 135 2.88 10.78 -8.95
C THR A 135 3.22 10.49 -10.39
N LEU A 136 2.81 9.31 -10.85
CA LEU A 136 2.94 8.91 -12.24
C LEU A 136 1.56 8.82 -12.84
N ALA A 137 1.26 9.70 -13.79
CA ALA A 137 0.20 9.45 -14.74
C ALA A 137 0.66 8.27 -15.59
N GLY A 138 -0.14 7.22 -15.68
CA GLY A 138 0.36 6.02 -16.33
C GLY A 138 -0.77 5.23 -16.98
N PRO A 139 -0.54 4.73 -18.19
CA PRO A 139 -1.52 4.00 -18.96
C PRO A 139 -1.75 2.65 -18.27
N ALA A 140 -2.78 1.92 -18.69
CA ALA A 140 -3.01 0.60 -18.15
C ALA A 140 -1.82 -0.33 -18.30
N SER A 141 -1.51 -0.72 -19.53
CA SER A 141 -0.91 -2.03 -19.74
C SER A 141 -0.94 -2.33 -21.24
N GLY A 142 -0.24 -1.59 -22.10
CA GLY A 142 -0.23 -1.88 -23.54
C GLY A 142 -1.59 -1.99 -24.26
N VAL A 143 -2.70 -1.49 -23.68
CA VAL A 143 -4.05 -1.53 -24.26
C VAL A 143 -4.72 -0.12 -24.16
N PRO A 144 -5.17 0.50 -25.29
CA PRO A 144 -5.80 1.84 -25.39
C PRO A 144 -7.19 2.00 -24.73
N PRO A 145 -7.69 3.24 -24.49
CA PRO A 145 -7.11 4.53 -24.87
C PRO A 145 -6.08 5.09 -23.86
N GLU A 146 -4.99 5.58 -24.43
CA GLU A 146 -3.90 6.32 -23.79
C GLU A 146 -4.39 7.72 -23.47
N SER A 147 -4.66 8.04 -22.20
CA SER A 147 -5.18 9.35 -21.86
C SER A 147 -4.33 10.01 -20.77
N PRO A 148 -3.87 11.26 -20.98
CA PRO A 148 -3.31 12.05 -19.90
C PRO A 148 -4.36 12.24 -18.80
N ILE A 149 -3.91 12.63 -17.61
CA ILE A 149 -4.86 13.11 -16.60
C ILE A 149 -5.21 14.56 -16.99
N THR A 150 -6.50 14.80 -17.17
CA THR A 150 -7.07 16.09 -17.63
C THR A 150 -7.91 16.77 -16.57
N THR A 151 -7.90 16.24 -15.35
CA THR A 151 -8.67 16.73 -14.21
C THR A 151 -7.81 16.86 -12.95
N ASP A 152 -8.30 17.63 -11.99
CA ASP A 152 -7.63 17.81 -10.71
C ASP A 152 -7.56 16.49 -9.92
N TYR A 153 -6.51 16.35 -9.13
CA TYR A 153 -6.42 15.31 -8.12
C TYR A 153 -5.64 15.80 -6.90
N ARG A 154 -5.81 15.12 -5.76
CA ARG A 154 -5.23 15.56 -4.48
C ARG A 154 -4.72 14.38 -3.68
N ILE A 155 -3.53 14.52 -3.12
CA ILE A 155 -2.94 13.55 -2.19
C ILE A 155 -2.66 14.25 -0.88
N ARG A 156 -3.19 13.69 0.21
CA ARG A 156 -2.95 14.18 1.57
C ARG A 156 -2.23 13.12 2.38
N LEU A 157 -1.21 13.53 3.12
CA LEU A 157 -0.50 12.68 4.07
C LEU A 157 -0.79 13.18 5.48
N TRP A 158 -1.31 12.30 6.32
CA TRP A 158 -1.74 12.63 7.67
C TRP A 158 -0.86 11.93 8.68
N GLY A 159 -0.53 12.63 9.76
CA GLY A 159 0.38 12.11 10.77
C GLY A 159 0.39 12.91 12.06
N ARG A 160 1.46 12.76 12.84
CA ARG A 160 1.71 13.54 14.05
C ARG A 160 3.04 14.27 13.92
N VAL A 161 3.13 15.44 14.55
CA VAL A 161 4.35 16.24 14.65
C VAL A 161 4.77 16.34 16.11
N TYR A 162 6.06 16.21 16.36
CA TYR A 162 6.67 16.15 17.67
C TYR A 162 7.71 17.24 17.78
N ASN A 163 7.71 17.97 18.90
CA ASN A 163 8.84 18.83 19.22
C ASN A 163 10.04 17.96 19.63
N VAL A 164 11.22 18.27 19.10
CA VAL A 164 12.46 17.53 19.34
C VAL A 164 12.78 17.42 20.83
N ASN A 165 12.49 18.46 21.62
CA ASN A 165 12.77 18.49 23.05
C ASN A 165 11.81 17.60 23.87
N GLU A 166 10.67 17.22 23.30
CA GLU A 166 9.67 16.38 23.95
C GLU A 166 9.81 14.89 23.58
N LEU A 167 10.51 14.57 22.49
CA LEU A 167 10.73 13.20 22.02
C LEU A 167 11.27 12.23 23.10
N PRO A 168 12.21 12.62 23.99
CA PRO A 168 12.69 11.72 25.03
C PRO A 168 11.60 11.21 25.97
N ARG A 169 10.45 11.89 26.07
CA ARG A 169 9.31 11.47 26.91
C ARG A 169 8.64 10.19 26.41
N PHE A 170 8.80 9.85 25.13
CA PHE A 170 8.29 8.61 24.54
C PHE A 170 9.21 7.41 24.82
N GLY A 171 10.35 7.64 25.51
CA GLY A 171 11.26 6.61 25.97
C GLY A 171 12.12 6.06 24.84
N GLN A 172 12.01 4.75 24.59
CA GLN A 172 12.85 4.04 23.62
C GLN A 172 12.06 3.06 22.78
N MET A 173 12.60 2.75 21.60
CA MET A 173 12.14 1.67 20.76
C MET A 173 12.72 0.34 21.26
N GLY A 174 11.85 -0.59 21.67
CA GLY A 174 12.24 -1.82 22.35
C GLY A 174 12.69 -2.92 21.40
N PHE A 175 13.84 -3.54 21.67
CA PHE A 175 14.32 -4.75 21.01
C PHE A 175 14.80 -5.77 22.06
N PRO A 176 14.81 -7.09 21.77
CA PRO A 176 14.40 -7.73 20.51
C PRO A 176 12.90 -7.63 20.25
N ALA A 177 12.52 -7.65 18.97
CA ALA A 177 11.12 -7.61 18.54
C ALA A 177 10.74 -8.90 17.82
N TYR A 178 9.46 -9.25 17.87
CA TYR A 178 8.98 -10.54 17.40
C TYR A 178 7.90 -10.34 16.34
N LEU A 179 8.11 -10.95 15.16
CA LEU A 179 7.06 -11.13 14.16
C LEU A 179 6.60 -12.58 14.22
N THR A 180 5.40 -12.80 14.75
CA THR A 180 4.83 -14.13 14.91
C THR A 180 3.66 -14.34 13.97
N GLU A 181 3.79 -15.30 13.07
CA GLU A 181 2.70 -15.88 12.32
C GLU A 181 2.11 -17.05 13.10
N ARG A 182 0.86 -16.90 13.55
CA ARG A 182 0.17 -17.93 14.34
C ARG A 182 -0.33 -19.10 13.49
N THR A 183 -0.69 -18.86 12.23
CA THR A 183 -1.28 -19.88 11.33
C THR A 183 -0.33 -21.03 11.02
N ARG A 184 0.97 -20.75 10.91
CA ARG A 184 2.04 -21.73 10.66
C ARG A 184 3.02 -21.87 11.83
N ASN A 185 2.71 -21.25 12.97
CA ASN A 185 3.55 -21.23 14.17
C ASN A 185 5.01 -20.83 13.89
N ARG A 186 5.22 -19.76 13.10
CA ARG A 186 6.55 -19.25 12.76
C ARG A 186 6.80 -17.93 13.49
N THR A 187 8.02 -17.72 13.95
CA THR A 187 8.44 -16.46 14.58
C THR A 187 9.81 -16.04 14.08
N ILE A 188 9.93 -14.77 13.68
CA ILE A 188 11.22 -14.11 13.45
C ILE A 188 11.54 -13.25 14.66
N ILE A 189 12.79 -13.34 15.11
CA ILE A 189 13.33 -12.50 16.18
C ILE A 189 14.23 -11.44 15.55
N LEU A 190 13.83 -10.18 15.66
CA LEU A 190 14.57 -9.02 15.20
C LEU A 190 15.44 -8.51 16.35
N LYS A 191 16.76 -8.66 16.25
CA LYS A 191 17.71 -8.32 17.31
C LYS A 191 18.48 -7.05 16.95
N LYS A 192 18.42 -6.06 17.85
CA LYS A 192 19.21 -4.83 17.87
C LYS A 192 19.27 -4.31 19.31
N ASP A 193 20.13 -3.34 19.55
CA ASP A 193 20.04 -2.51 20.75
C ASP A 193 18.78 -1.66 20.72
N ALA A 194 18.25 -1.35 21.91
CA ALA A 194 17.15 -0.42 22.04
C ALA A 194 17.56 0.97 21.54
N ILE A 195 16.65 1.65 20.85
CA ILE A 195 16.94 2.96 20.24
C ILE A 195 16.21 4.03 21.05
N ALA A 196 16.96 4.91 21.72
CA ALA A 196 16.36 6.06 22.40
C ALA A 196 15.57 6.92 21.40
N ILE A 197 14.40 7.45 21.77
CA ILE A 197 13.59 8.28 20.87
C ILE A 197 13.99 9.73 21.07
N THR A 198 14.71 10.29 20.11
CA THR A 198 15.24 11.66 20.14
C THR A 198 15.20 12.29 18.75
N GLY A 199 15.45 13.59 18.65
CA GLY A 199 15.55 14.28 17.35
C GLY A 199 16.70 13.79 16.46
N GLU A 200 17.77 13.25 17.05
CA GLU A 200 18.95 12.73 16.34
C GLU A 200 18.74 11.30 15.85
N THR A 201 18.14 10.45 16.70
CA THR A 201 17.84 9.04 16.37
C THR A 201 16.55 8.87 15.57
N TRP A 202 15.81 9.94 15.30
CA TRP A 202 14.48 9.87 14.67
C TRP A 202 14.43 9.03 13.40
N LEU A 203 15.41 9.22 12.51
CA LEU A 203 15.47 8.52 11.22
C LEU A 203 16.02 7.09 11.32
N THR A 204 16.56 6.69 12.47
CA THR A 204 17.03 5.33 12.72
C THR A 204 15.94 4.41 13.30
N LEU A 205 14.79 4.98 13.67
CA LEU A 205 13.60 4.27 14.11
C LEU A 205 12.95 3.47 12.95
N PRO A 206 12.14 2.44 13.23
CA PRO A 206 11.29 1.78 12.23
C PRO A 206 10.50 2.77 11.38
N GLY A 207 10.44 2.50 10.07
CA GLY A 207 9.88 3.41 9.06
C GLY A 207 10.76 4.63 8.71
N GLY A 208 11.93 4.79 9.33
CA GLY A 208 12.93 5.82 9.01
C GLY A 208 13.93 5.38 7.95
N LYS A 209 14.56 6.35 7.29
CA LYS A 209 15.49 6.09 6.18
C LYS A 209 16.87 5.59 6.60
N ASP A 210 17.33 5.97 7.78
CA ASP A 210 18.69 5.72 8.28
C ASP A 210 18.74 4.53 9.25
N GLN A 211 17.77 3.61 9.13
CA GLN A 211 17.70 2.41 9.92
C GLN A 211 18.93 1.53 9.71
N GLN A 212 19.52 1.09 10.83
CA GLN A 212 20.44 -0.04 10.84
C GLN A 212 19.68 -1.35 10.52
N ILE A 213 20.38 -2.44 10.30
CA ILE A 213 19.78 -3.76 10.04
C ILE A 213 19.45 -4.50 11.35
N PRO A 214 18.31 -5.20 11.47
CA PRO A 214 17.17 -5.29 10.54
C PRO A 214 16.38 -3.97 10.32
N LYS A 215 16.11 -3.60 9.07
CA LYS A 215 15.23 -2.48 8.72
C LYS A 215 13.78 -2.95 8.73
N ILE A 216 12.90 -2.20 9.38
CA ILE A 216 11.47 -2.50 9.50
C ILE A 216 10.71 -1.37 8.82
N ASN A 217 9.97 -1.69 7.75
CA ASN A 217 9.27 -0.68 6.96
C ASN A 217 7.81 -1.07 6.73
N PRO A 218 6.90 -0.07 6.64
CA PRO A 218 5.53 -0.32 6.21
C PRO A 218 5.53 -0.83 4.77
N PHE A 219 4.62 -1.73 4.43
CA PHE A 219 4.49 -2.26 3.09
C PHE A 219 3.08 -2.02 2.56
N ALA A 220 2.97 -1.41 1.38
CA ALA A 220 1.71 -1.26 0.67
C ALA A 220 2.00 -1.20 -0.83
N ARG A 221 1.66 -2.25 -1.58
CA ARG A 221 1.88 -2.29 -3.02
C ARG A 221 0.65 -2.85 -3.72
N TYR A 222 0.49 -2.52 -4.99
CA TYR A 222 -0.48 -3.17 -5.87
C TYR A 222 0.22 -3.72 -7.11
N ALA A 223 -0.47 -4.64 -7.79
CA ALA A 223 -0.07 -5.15 -9.08
C ALA A 223 -1.29 -5.27 -9.97
N GLN A 224 -1.11 -4.93 -11.24
CA GLN A 224 -2.14 -5.10 -12.26
C GLN A 224 -1.78 -6.30 -13.11
N ASN A 225 -2.73 -7.23 -13.26
CA ASN A 225 -2.53 -8.36 -14.14
C ASN A 225 -2.44 -7.86 -15.60
N LEU A 226 -1.36 -8.23 -16.31
CA LEU A 226 -1.15 -7.88 -17.71
C LEU A 226 -1.73 -8.95 -18.67
N LEU A 227 -1.82 -10.20 -18.23
CA LEU A 227 -2.16 -11.33 -19.09
C LEU A 227 -3.61 -11.76 -18.89
N ALA A 228 -4.30 -12.10 -19.98
CA ALA A 228 -5.62 -12.70 -19.89
C ALA A 228 -5.52 -14.08 -19.21
N THR A 229 -6.51 -14.44 -18.42
CA THR A 229 -6.61 -15.82 -17.92
C THR A 229 -7.14 -16.71 -19.04
N ASP A 230 -6.73 -17.96 -19.08
CA ASP A 230 -7.03 -18.89 -20.18
C ASP A 230 -8.28 -19.77 -19.92
N GLY A 231 -8.95 -19.65 -18.77
CA GLY A 231 -10.10 -20.48 -18.42
C GLY A 231 -9.70 -21.87 -17.92
N MET A 232 -8.40 -22.15 -17.75
CA MET A 232 -7.92 -23.45 -17.32
C MET A 232 -7.93 -23.62 -15.79
N GLN A 233 -8.41 -22.62 -15.03
CA GLN A 233 -8.41 -22.60 -13.56
C GLN A 233 -7.01 -22.75 -12.97
N GLY A 234 -5.98 -22.38 -13.75
CA GLY A 234 -4.59 -22.37 -13.35
C GLY A 234 -4.26 -21.23 -12.40
N ASP A 235 -3.04 -21.28 -11.84
CA ASP A 235 -2.53 -20.22 -10.98
C ASP A 235 -1.97 -19.06 -11.84
N TYR A 236 -2.59 -17.89 -11.78
CA TYR A 236 -2.05 -16.68 -12.41
C TYR A 236 -1.27 -15.86 -11.39
N GLN A 237 -0.07 -15.46 -11.80
CA GLN A 237 0.93 -14.82 -10.95
C GLN A 237 1.23 -13.40 -11.43
N PHE A 238 1.46 -12.50 -10.48
CA PHE A 238 1.87 -11.12 -10.74
C PHE A 238 3.39 -11.02 -10.74
N ARG A 239 4.02 -11.60 -11.77
CA ARG A 239 5.47 -11.77 -11.85
C ARG A 239 6.05 -11.07 -13.08
N LEU A 240 7.11 -10.29 -12.87
CA LEU A 240 7.74 -9.51 -13.94
C LEU A 240 8.46 -10.41 -14.96
N GLN A 241 9.18 -11.44 -14.49
CA GLN A 241 9.98 -12.31 -15.38
C GLN A 241 9.12 -13.13 -16.36
N THR A 242 7.85 -13.37 -16.04
CA THR A 242 6.91 -14.08 -16.92
C THR A 242 6.02 -13.11 -17.72
N GLY A 243 6.24 -11.80 -17.62
CA GLY A 243 5.41 -10.78 -18.26
C GLY A 243 4.01 -10.65 -17.64
N GLY A 244 3.78 -11.11 -16.41
CA GLY A 244 2.50 -10.99 -15.72
C GLY A 244 2.20 -9.55 -15.26
N VAL A 245 3.24 -8.71 -15.18
CA VAL A 245 3.17 -7.28 -14.80
C VAL A 245 4.18 -6.49 -15.63
N VAL A 246 4.03 -5.16 -15.66
CA VAL A 246 4.88 -4.28 -16.48
C VAL A 246 6.04 -3.65 -15.73
N ASP A 247 6.02 -3.67 -14.40
CA ASP A 247 6.93 -2.87 -13.57
C ASP A 247 7.43 -3.64 -12.34
N GLU A 248 8.65 -3.34 -11.89
CA GLU A 248 9.27 -3.98 -10.73
C GLU A 248 8.49 -3.74 -9.42
N GLN A 249 7.88 -2.56 -9.26
CA GLN A 249 6.99 -2.23 -8.14
C GLN A 249 5.62 -2.93 -8.23
N GLU A 250 5.33 -3.60 -9.33
CA GLU A 250 4.17 -4.50 -9.48
C GLU A 250 4.58 -5.98 -9.35
N ASN A 251 5.89 -6.30 -9.30
CA ASN A 251 6.35 -7.68 -9.10
C ASN A 251 6.03 -8.16 -7.67
N MET A 252 5.03 -9.01 -7.53
CA MET A 252 4.58 -9.58 -6.26
C MET A 252 5.04 -11.03 -6.09
N TYR A 253 6.22 -11.35 -6.61
CA TYR A 253 6.84 -12.67 -6.50
C TYR A 253 8.11 -12.56 -5.67
N TRP A 254 8.10 -13.15 -4.48
CA TRP A 254 9.21 -13.08 -3.52
C TRP A 254 9.89 -14.43 -3.38
N GLU A 255 11.18 -14.45 -3.71
CA GLU A 255 12.10 -15.56 -3.44
C GLU A 255 13.00 -15.12 -2.28
N PHE A 256 12.49 -15.20 -1.05
CA PHE A 256 13.25 -14.73 0.12
C PHE A 256 14.12 -15.83 0.70
N ASP A 257 15.31 -15.43 1.11
CA ASP A 257 16.19 -16.22 1.96
C ASP A 257 15.94 -15.90 3.44
N GLU A 258 16.89 -16.27 4.30
CA GLU A 258 16.82 -15.96 5.73
C GLU A 258 16.97 -14.47 6.07
N LEU A 259 17.44 -13.65 5.13
CA LEU A 259 17.76 -12.23 5.31
C LEU A 259 16.63 -11.30 4.85
N ASP A 260 15.53 -11.83 4.34
CA ASP A 260 14.40 -11.04 3.89
C ASP A 260 13.08 -11.62 4.35
N ALA A 261 12.19 -10.77 4.84
CA ALA A 261 10.84 -11.19 5.20
C ALA A 261 9.77 -10.17 4.82
N LEU A 262 8.57 -10.68 4.53
CA LEU A 262 7.34 -9.90 4.34
C LEU A 262 6.25 -10.45 5.25
N PHE A 263 5.73 -9.60 6.13
CA PHE A 263 4.60 -9.92 7.00
C PHE A 263 3.34 -9.31 6.41
N VAL A 264 2.51 -10.13 5.75
CA VAL A 264 1.31 -9.72 5.02
C VAL A 264 0.13 -9.63 6.00
N GLU A 265 -0.49 -8.46 6.07
CA GLU A 265 -1.60 -8.17 6.99
C GLU A 265 -2.93 -7.91 6.27
N GLY A 266 -2.88 -7.48 5.01
CA GLY A 266 -4.06 -7.22 4.21
C GLY A 266 -3.88 -7.65 2.76
N LEU A 267 -4.97 -8.09 2.17
CA LEU A 267 -5.05 -8.54 0.78
C LEU A 267 -6.38 -8.03 0.21
N GLY A 268 -6.33 -7.35 -0.91
CA GLY A 268 -7.50 -6.89 -1.63
C GLY A 268 -7.40 -7.22 -3.11
N ILE A 269 -8.53 -7.48 -3.75
CA ILE A 269 -8.59 -7.65 -5.19
C ILE A 269 -9.78 -6.86 -5.76
N LYS A 270 -9.48 -6.05 -6.77
CA LYS A 270 -10.44 -5.38 -7.61
C LYS A 270 -10.48 -6.10 -8.94
N THR A 271 -11.68 -6.48 -9.35
CA THR A 271 -11.93 -7.19 -10.60
C THR A 271 -12.99 -6.41 -11.38
N GLY A 272 -12.76 -6.19 -12.67
CA GLY A 272 -13.65 -5.41 -13.55
C GLY A 272 -13.70 -3.90 -13.26
N ALA A 273 -14.16 -3.12 -14.25
CA ALA A 273 -14.44 -1.69 -14.10
C ALA A 273 -15.93 -1.44 -13.90
N ILE A 274 -16.29 -0.23 -13.47
CA ILE A 274 -17.70 0.17 -13.39
C ILE A 274 -18.24 0.38 -14.81
N PRO A 275 -19.43 -0.14 -15.18
CA PRO A 275 -20.39 -0.94 -14.41
C PRO A 275 -20.20 -2.47 -14.54
N TYR A 276 -19.17 -2.91 -15.26
CA TYR A 276 -18.87 -4.32 -15.55
C TYR A 276 -18.38 -5.07 -14.30
N LEU A 277 -19.24 -5.94 -13.80
CA LEU A 277 -18.83 -6.91 -12.79
C LEU A 277 -17.70 -7.76 -13.37
N ALA A 278 -16.55 -7.74 -12.70
CA ALA A 278 -15.59 -8.82 -12.59
C ALA A 278 -15.99 -10.23 -13.09
N THR A 279 -16.15 -10.48 -14.37
CA THR A 279 -16.49 -11.84 -14.80
C THR A 279 -15.22 -12.67 -14.85
N ASN A 280 -15.29 -13.81 -14.18
CA ASN A 280 -14.39 -14.95 -14.34
C ASN A 280 -13.15 -15.03 -13.45
N ILE A 281 -13.12 -14.35 -12.29
CA ILE A 281 -12.16 -14.67 -11.22
C ILE A 281 -12.90 -15.39 -10.09
N ALA A 282 -12.51 -16.63 -9.78
CA ALA A 282 -13.17 -17.43 -8.77
C ALA A 282 -12.57 -17.24 -7.38
N ARG A 283 -11.23 -17.17 -7.32
CA ARG A 283 -10.49 -17.26 -6.06
C ARG A 283 -9.23 -16.41 -6.05
N THR A 284 -8.90 -15.93 -4.86
CA THR A 284 -7.70 -15.14 -4.62
C THR A 284 -7.14 -15.43 -3.23
N GLY A 285 -5.82 -15.57 -3.13
CA GLY A 285 -5.16 -15.83 -1.87
C GLY A 285 -3.65 -15.70 -1.99
N LEU A 286 -2.93 -16.32 -1.06
CA LEU A 286 -1.46 -16.39 -1.07
C LEU A 286 -1.04 -17.83 -1.36
N ARG A 287 0.03 -18.01 -2.12
CA ARG A 287 0.75 -19.28 -2.22
C ARG A 287 2.11 -19.09 -1.57
N ILE A 288 2.34 -19.80 -0.48
CA ILE A 288 3.55 -19.70 0.35
C ILE A 288 4.08 -21.11 0.56
N ASP A 289 5.36 -21.32 0.25
CA ASP A 289 6.01 -22.64 0.30
C ASP A 289 5.18 -23.73 -0.43
N GLY A 290 4.75 -23.40 -1.65
CA GLY A 290 3.92 -24.27 -2.49
C GLY A 290 2.46 -24.43 -2.05
N SER A 291 2.07 -23.86 -0.91
CA SER A 291 0.84 -24.12 -0.19
C SER A 291 -0.14 -22.94 -0.26
N TYR A 292 -1.45 -23.17 -0.49
CA TYR A 292 -2.45 -22.09 -0.59
C TYR A 292 -2.91 -21.57 0.78
N HIS A 293 -3.20 -20.28 0.87
CA HIS A 293 -3.66 -19.60 2.09
C HIS A 293 -4.79 -18.60 1.77
N PRO A 294 -5.91 -18.61 2.53
CA PRO A 294 -6.25 -19.59 3.59
C PRO A 294 -6.43 -21.02 3.05
N LYS A 295 -6.33 -22.00 3.94
CA LYS A 295 -6.56 -23.42 3.62
C LYS A 295 -8.06 -23.66 3.46
N GLY A 296 -8.44 -24.45 2.46
CA GLY A 296 -9.79 -24.98 2.30
C GLY A 296 -9.82 -26.50 2.49
N PRO A 297 -11.01 -27.12 2.43
CA PRO A 297 -11.16 -28.57 2.54
C PRO A 297 -10.44 -29.33 1.41
N THR A 298 -10.17 -28.66 0.29
CA THR A 298 -9.33 -29.16 -0.81
C THR A 298 -8.44 -28.03 -1.34
N THR A 299 -7.44 -28.37 -2.15
CA THR A 299 -6.60 -27.36 -2.85
C THR A 299 -7.40 -26.51 -3.83
N ARG A 300 -8.49 -27.05 -4.39
CA ARG A 300 -9.42 -26.32 -5.26
C ARG A 300 -10.29 -25.34 -4.48
N LEU A 301 -10.65 -25.68 -3.25
CA LEU A 301 -11.50 -24.87 -2.37
C LEU A 301 -10.70 -24.01 -1.35
N SER A 302 -9.36 -24.04 -1.43
CA SER A 302 -8.50 -23.10 -0.72
C SER A 302 -8.61 -21.68 -1.28
N MET A 303 -8.10 -20.70 -0.54
CA MET A 303 -8.17 -19.26 -0.85
C MET A 303 -9.57 -18.65 -0.68
N PHE A 304 -9.65 -17.31 -0.67
CA PHE A 304 -10.91 -16.59 -0.57
C PHE A 304 -11.69 -16.71 -1.87
N SER A 305 -13.02 -16.77 -1.77
CA SER A 305 -13.89 -16.66 -2.94
C SER A 305 -13.91 -15.21 -3.41
N THR A 306 -13.73 -15.01 -4.71
CA THR A 306 -13.71 -13.68 -5.35
C THR A 306 -14.64 -13.62 -6.56
N THR A 307 -15.51 -14.63 -6.68
CA THR A 307 -16.61 -14.67 -7.62
C THR A 307 -17.52 -13.45 -7.45
N VAL A 308 -18.12 -13.03 -8.56
CA VAL A 308 -19.12 -11.95 -8.62
C VAL A 308 -20.16 -12.11 -7.50
N GLY A 309 -20.40 -11.03 -6.76
CA GLY A 309 -21.37 -10.99 -5.67
C GLY A 309 -20.89 -11.52 -4.31
N ILE A 310 -19.73 -12.18 -4.24
CA ILE A 310 -19.19 -12.80 -3.01
C ILE A 310 -17.72 -12.38 -2.75
N ASN A 311 -17.19 -11.38 -3.47
CA ASN A 311 -15.81 -10.92 -3.30
C ASN A 311 -15.60 -10.21 -1.95
N GLU A 312 -15.24 -10.97 -0.92
CA GLU A 312 -14.88 -10.49 0.43
C GLU A 312 -13.59 -9.66 0.44
N LEU A 313 -12.77 -9.79 -0.60
CA LEU A 313 -11.51 -9.08 -0.76
C LEU A 313 -11.65 -7.78 -1.58
N ASN A 314 -12.87 -7.37 -1.94
CA ASN A 314 -13.09 -6.16 -2.72
C ASN A 314 -12.59 -4.90 -1.97
N PHE A 315 -11.89 -4.02 -2.69
CA PHE A 315 -11.40 -2.74 -2.20
C PHE A 315 -11.59 -1.66 -3.27
N GLY A 316 -11.32 -0.39 -2.94
CA GLY A 316 -11.54 0.73 -3.84
C GLY A 316 -13.04 1.06 -3.96
N HIS A 317 -13.45 1.60 -5.10
CA HIS A 317 -14.82 2.10 -5.27
C HIS A 317 -15.85 0.96 -5.21
N LEU A 318 -16.94 1.14 -4.44
CA LEU A 318 -18.00 0.16 -4.21
C LEU A 318 -19.08 0.11 -5.31
N ALA A 319 -18.93 0.81 -6.43
CA ALA A 319 -19.89 0.74 -7.51
C ALA A 319 -20.00 -0.69 -8.12
N PRO A 320 -21.21 -1.12 -8.54
CA PRO A 320 -22.45 -0.35 -8.59
C PRO A 320 -23.25 -0.30 -7.28
N MET A 321 -22.75 -0.90 -6.18
CA MET A 321 -23.46 -0.90 -4.88
C MET A 321 -23.55 0.48 -4.24
N ALA A 322 -22.67 1.41 -4.66
CA ALA A 322 -22.67 2.82 -4.27
C ALA A 322 -22.87 3.74 -5.50
N PRO A 323 -23.58 4.87 -5.35
CA PRO A 323 -23.79 5.81 -6.44
C PRO A 323 -22.48 6.50 -6.85
N VAL A 324 -22.29 6.68 -8.16
CA VAL A 324 -21.10 7.34 -8.73
C VAL A 324 -20.99 8.81 -8.29
N SER A 325 -22.12 9.48 -8.02
CA SER A 325 -22.16 10.89 -7.58
C SER A 325 -21.66 11.10 -6.15
N HIS A 326 -21.72 10.05 -5.31
CA HIS A 326 -21.17 10.06 -3.96
C HIS A 326 -20.42 8.74 -3.74
N PRO A 327 -19.19 8.62 -4.28
CA PRO A 327 -18.48 7.36 -4.28
C PRO A 327 -18.15 6.96 -2.85
N TYR A 328 -18.55 5.75 -2.47
CA TYR A 328 -18.10 5.09 -1.24
C TYR A 328 -17.02 4.06 -1.59
N TYR A 329 -16.05 3.91 -0.71
CA TYR A 329 -14.91 3.03 -0.92
C TYR A 329 -14.80 1.97 0.17
N ALA A 330 -14.36 0.77 -0.21
CA ALA A 330 -13.83 -0.21 0.73
C ALA A 330 -12.32 -0.04 0.84
N ALA A 331 -11.79 -0.06 2.05
CA ALA A 331 -10.36 -0.19 2.26
C ALA A 331 -9.89 -1.60 1.94
N ILE A 332 -8.58 -1.77 1.78
CA ILE A 332 -7.95 -3.09 1.62
C ILE A 332 -8.29 -3.96 2.84
N PRO A 333 -8.96 -5.10 2.65
CA PRO A 333 -9.36 -5.96 3.76
C PRO A 333 -8.16 -6.49 4.54
N LYS A 334 -8.26 -6.46 5.87
CA LYS A 334 -7.30 -7.14 6.75
C LYS A 334 -7.56 -8.63 6.70
N LEU A 335 -6.49 -9.41 6.63
CA LEU A 335 -6.58 -10.85 6.74
C LEU A 335 -6.99 -11.24 8.17
N PRO A 336 -7.75 -12.34 8.35
CA PRO A 336 -8.14 -12.82 9.68
C PRO A 336 -6.94 -13.08 10.59
N GLN A 337 -5.83 -13.54 9.98
CA GLN A 337 -4.52 -13.63 10.59
C GLN A 337 -3.47 -13.25 9.54
N PRO A 338 -2.37 -12.58 9.95
CA PRO A 338 -1.29 -12.26 9.04
C PRO A 338 -0.49 -13.50 8.63
N TYR A 339 0.17 -13.43 7.47
CA TYR A 339 1.06 -14.49 6.96
C TYR A 339 2.48 -13.97 6.80
N LEU A 340 3.47 -14.81 7.10
CA LEU A 340 4.88 -14.44 7.04
C LEU A 340 5.58 -15.15 5.87
N ILE A 341 6.06 -14.42 4.87
CA ILE A 341 6.93 -14.98 3.84
C ILE A 341 8.38 -14.74 4.30
N TRP A 342 9.10 -15.80 4.63
CA TRP A 342 10.50 -15.74 5.11
C TRP A 342 11.22 -17.08 4.89
N ASN A 343 12.44 -17.03 4.34
CA ASN A 343 13.22 -18.22 3.98
C ASN A 343 12.41 -19.22 3.12
N GLU A 344 11.61 -18.68 2.20
CA GLU A 344 10.70 -19.44 1.35
C GLU A 344 10.22 -18.55 0.19
N ILE A 345 9.56 -19.20 -0.78
CA ILE A 345 8.89 -18.50 -1.86
C ILE A 345 7.45 -18.17 -1.44
N GLY A 346 7.02 -16.93 -1.71
CA GLY A 346 5.64 -16.51 -1.51
C GLY A 346 5.18 -15.50 -2.54
N TYR A 347 3.89 -15.54 -2.88
CA TYR A 347 3.24 -14.59 -3.81
C TYR A 347 1.72 -14.62 -3.67
N PRO A 348 1.00 -13.54 -4.03
CA PRO A 348 -0.43 -13.60 -4.21
C PRO A 348 -0.76 -14.28 -5.54
N VAL A 349 -1.89 -15.00 -5.56
CA VAL A 349 -2.33 -15.79 -6.71
C VAL A 349 -3.83 -15.62 -6.92
N ILE A 350 -4.24 -15.62 -8.18
CA ILE A 350 -5.64 -15.65 -8.60
C ILE A 350 -5.92 -16.90 -9.43
N ARG A 351 -7.18 -17.35 -9.43
CA ARG A 351 -7.69 -18.40 -10.32
C ARG A 351 -8.99 -17.96 -10.97
N ASP A 352 -9.17 -18.33 -12.22
CA ASP A 352 -10.44 -18.15 -12.92
C ASP A 352 -11.50 -19.19 -12.50
N ASP A 353 -12.73 -18.99 -12.95
CA ASP A 353 -13.86 -19.88 -12.69
C ASP A 353 -14.08 -20.96 -13.77
N GLY A 354 -13.13 -21.14 -14.69
CA GLY A 354 -13.24 -22.03 -15.84
C GLY A 354 -13.63 -21.30 -17.13
N VAL A 355 -13.81 -19.98 -17.05
CA VAL A 355 -13.97 -19.09 -18.19
C VAL A 355 -12.80 -18.12 -18.19
N GLY A 356 -12.18 -17.87 -19.35
CA GLY A 356 -11.14 -16.86 -19.43
C GLY A 356 -11.69 -15.46 -19.09
N ALA A 357 -11.15 -14.81 -18.07
CA ALA A 357 -11.20 -13.36 -17.91
C ALA A 357 -10.27 -12.69 -18.93
N VAL A 358 -10.83 -11.79 -19.74
CA VAL A 358 -10.07 -10.97 -20.69
C VAL A 358 -9.19 -9.99 -19.90
N ALA A 359 -7.92 -9.84 -20.28
CA ALA A 359 -7.10 -8.69 -19.86
C ALA A 359 -7.68 -7.44 -20.52
N LEU A 360 -8.54 -6.72 -19.82
CA LEU A 360 -9.15 -5.50 -20.31
C LEU A 360 -8.41 -4.30 -19.71
N ALA A 361 -7.99 -3.35 -20.55
CA ALA A 361 -7.35 -2.10 -20.13
C ALA A 361 -7.94 -1.48 -18.85
N ILE A 362 -7.12 -0.80 -18.02
CA ILE A 362 -7.59 0.03 -16.90
C ILE A 362 -8.84 0.80 -17.37
N PRO A 363 -9.93 0.74 -16.60
CA PRO A 363 -10.02 0.22 -15.23
C PRO A 363 -10.41 -1.27 -15.12
N ASN A 364 -10.46 -2.00 -16.23
CA ASN A 364 -11.09 -3.32 -16.30
C ASN A 364 -10.18 -4.50 -15.90
N ASN A 365 -8.90 -4.25 -15.59
CA ASN A 365 -7.97 -5.31 -15.21
C ASN A 365 -8.16 -5.76 -13.76
N THR A 366 -7.84 -7.02 -13.52
CA THR A 366 -7.67 -7.55 -12.17
C THR A 366 -6.48 -6.86 -11.50
N ILE A 367 -6.76 -6.09 -10.45
CA ILE A 367 -5.76 -5.40 -9.64
C ILE A 367 -5.76 -6.03 -8.25
N ILE A 368 -4.59 -6.46 -7.79
CA ILE A 368 -4.38 -6.96 -6.45
C ILE A 368 -3.63 -5.92 -5.62
N ALA A 369 -4.01 -5.75 -4.36
CA ALA A 369 -3.36 -4.87 -3.41
C ALA A 369 -2.97 -5.65 -2.16
N MET A 370 -1.78 -5.39 -1.65
CA MET A 370 -1.23 -6.03 -0.45
C MET A 370 -0.71 -4.99 0.51
N THR A 371 -0.94 -5.21 1.80
CA THR A 371 -0.43 -4.38 2.89
C THR A 371 0.23 -5.23 3.96
N GLY A 372 1.18 -4.65 4.69
CA GLY A 372 1.93 -5.37 5.71
C GLY A 372 3.21 -4.67 6.13
N LYS A 373 4.26 -5.46 6.42
CA LYS A 373 5.57 -4.97 6.87
C LYS A 373 6.70 -5.68 6.13
N ARG A 374 7.65 -4.92 5.62
CA ARG A 374 8.86 -5.42 4.97
C ARG A 374 10.03 -5.36 5.94
N ILE A 375 10.70 -6.50 6.12
CA ILE A 375 11.89 -6.62 6.98
C ILE A 375 13.11 -6.94 6.13
N GLU A 376 14.09 -6.05 6.11
CA GLU A 376 15.38 -6.28 5.44
C GLU A 376 16.45 -6.58 6.50
N MET A 377 17.00 -7.78 6.50
CA MET A 377 18.10 -8.21 7.39
C MET A 377 19.46 -8.20 6.68
N ARG A 378 19.53 -7.69 5.44
CA ARG A 378 20.74 -7.62 4.62
C ARG A 378 21.36 -6.20 4.58
N GLY A 379 22.70 -6.18 4.63
CA GLY A 379 23.65 -5.07 4.47
C GLY A 379 23.60 -4.38 3.14
#